data_AF-A0A1B6H3Z4-F1
#
_entry.id   AF-A0A1B6H3Z4-F1
#
_cell.length_a   1.000
_cell.length_b   1.000
_cell.length_c   1.000
_cell.angle_alpha   90.00
_cell.angle_beta   90.00
_cell.angle_gamma   90.00
#
_symmetry.space_group_name_H-M   'P 1'
#
loop_
_entity.id
_entity.type
_entity.pdbx_description
1 polymer ?
#
loop_
_entity_poly.entity_id
_entity_poly.type
_entity_poly.pdbx_seq_one_letter_code
_entity_poly.pdbx_strand_id
1 'polypeptide(L)'
;MAKRGVPVYAWKGETDEEYIWCIEQTIVFPDGKPLNMILDDGGDLTNLVHSKHPQYLSGIKGISEETTTGVHNLYKMFKSNTLKVPAINVNDSVTKSKFDNLYGCRESLIDGIKRATDIMLAGKVCVVAGYGDVGKGCAQSLRAFGGRVIITEIDPINALQASMEGYEVTTMDEAAKEGQIFVTTTGCKDIITGDHFLSMRDDSIICNIGHFDCEIQVTWLEKNAVEKVNIKPQVDRFRLSNGRHVILLA
;
A
#
# COMPACT_ATOMS: atom_id res chain seq x y z
N MET A 1 -19.08 -16.39 1.98
CA MET A 1 -20.05 -15.41 2.52
C MET A 1 -21.38 -15.45 1.77
N ALA A 2 -21.40 -15.19 0.45
CA ALA A 2 -22.62 -15.21 -0.38
C ALA A 2 -23.51 -16.46 -0.20
N LYS A 3 -22.95 -17.68 -0.21
CA LYS A 3 -23.72 -18.94 0.02
C LYS A 3 -24.48 -18.97 1.36
N ARG A 4 -24.06 -18.18 2.36
CA ARG A 4 -24.73 -18.05 3.67
C ARG A 4 -25.82 -16.98 3.68
N GLY A 5 -26.12 -16.35 2.55
CA GLY A 5 -27.14 -15.30 2.43
C GLY A 5 -26.66 -13.89 2.82
N VAL A 6 -25.35 -13.68 2.98
CA VAL A 6 -24.78 -12.34 3.20
C VAL A 6 -24.51 -11.71 1.82
N PRO A 7 -25.09 -10.54 1.49
CA PRO A 7 -24.78 -9.83 0.25
C PRO A 7 -23.29 -9.46 0.22
N VAL A 8 -22.61 -9.88 -0.84
CA VAL A 8 -21.19 -9.59 -1.07
C VAL A 8 -21.01 -9.29 -2.54
N TYR A 9 -20.39 -8.14 -2.82
CA TYR A 9 -20.09 -7.63 -4.14
C TYR A 9 -18.57 -7.45 -4.17
N ALA A 10 -17.87 -8.53 -4.50
CA ALA A 10 -16.41 -8.55 -4.58
C ALA A 10 -15.93 -9.75 -5.40
N TRP A 11 -14.96 -9.56 -6.28
CA TRP A 11 -14.20 -10.59 -6.99
C TRP A 11 -12.78 -10.10 -7.32
N LYS A 12 -11.87 -11.04 -7.56
CA LYS A 12 -10.49 -10.70 -7.91
C LYS A 12 -10.42 -10.22 -9.36
N GLY A 13 -9.85 -9.04 -9.58
CA GLY A 13 -9.66 -8.45 -10.91
C GLY A 13 -10.82 -7.56 -11.37
N GLU A 14 -11.49 -6.89 -10.43
CA GLU A 14 -12.43 -5.80 -10.72
C GLU A 14 -11.74 -4.64 -11.45
N THR A 15 -12.50 -3.96 -12.30
CA THR A 15 -12.18 -2.63 -12.83
C THR A 15 -12.55 -1.54 -11.80
N ASP A 16 -12.00 -0.33 -11.97
CA ASP A 16 -12.34 0.81 -11.09
C ASP A 16 -13.85 1.11 -11.07
N GLU A 17 -14.54 0.95 -12.20
CA GLU A 17 -15.99 1.15 -12.30
C GLU A 17 -16.76 0.08 -11.50
N GLU A 18 -16.33 -1.18 -11.60
CA GLU A 18 -16.91 -2.30 -10.83
C GLU A 18 -16.65 -2.16 -9.33
N TYR A 19 -15.46 -1.69 -8.94
CA TYR A 19 -15.10 -1.42 -7.55
C TYR A 19 -16.04 -0.40 -6.91
N ILE A 20 -16.23 0.75 -7.57
CA ILE A 20 -17.17 1.78 -7.09
C ILE A 20 -18.60 1.25 -7.09
N TRP A 21 -19.01 0.51 -8.12
CA TRP A 21 -20.34 -0.12 -8.17
C TRP A 21 -20.56 -1.07 -7.00
N CYS A 22 -19.56 -1.88 -6.63
CA CYS A 22 -19.61 -2.80 -5.50
C CYS A 22 -19.82 -2.06 -4.18
N ILE A 23 -19.11 -0.95 -3.94
CA ILE A 23 -19.30 -0.10 -2.76
C ILE A 23 -20.74 0.44 -2.71
N GLU A 24 -21.25 0.95 -3.84
CA GLU A 24 -22.61 1.49 -3.94
C GLU A 24 -23.69 0.44 -3.59
N GLN A 25 -23.48 -0.84 -3.90
CA GLN A 25 -24.41 -1.91 -3.55
C GLN A 25 -24.54 -2.15 -2.04
N THR A 26 -23.61 -1.64 -1.23
CA THR A 26 -23.62 -1.83 0.23
C THR A 26 -24.40 -0.75 0.99
N ILE A 27 -24.85 0.31 0.30
CA ILE A 27 -25.44 1.49 0.94
C ILE A 27 -26.89 1.27 1.36
N VAL A 28 -27.66 0.57 0.52
CA VAL A 28 -29.06 0.24 0.78
C VAL A 28 -29.21 -1.27 0.79
N PHE A 29 -29.70 -1.80 1.90
CA PHE A 29 -29.85 -3.24 2.11
C PHE A 29 -31.02 -3.79 1.29
N PRO A 30 -31.10 -5.13 1.06
CA PRO A 30 -32.19 -5.75 0.31
C PRO A 30 -33.60 -5.50 0.87
N ASP A 31 -33.73 -5.10 2.14
CA ASP A 31 -35.00 -4.72 2.76
C ASP A 31 -35.37 -3.24 2.56
N GLY A 32 -34.58 -2.51 1.77
CA GLY A 32 -34.76 -1.09 1.44
C GLY A 32 -34.26 -0.12 2.50
N LYS A 33 -33.71 -0.60 3.63
CA LYS A 33 -33.15 0.28 4.66
C LYS A 33 -31.73 0.71 4.30
N PRO A 34 -31.36 1.99 4.49
CA PRO A 34 -29.98 2.43 4.33
C PRO A 34 -29.10 1.94 5.48
N LEU A 35 -27.79 1.97 5.27
CA LEU A 35 -26.82 1.69 6.32
C LEU A 35 -26.97 2.60 7.55
N ASN A 36 -26.67 2.04 8.72
CA ASN A 36 -26.67 2.77 9.99
C ASN A 36 -25.31 2.73 10.70
N MET A 37 -24.32 2.05 10.13
CA MET A 37 -22.94 1.93 10.60
C MET A 37 -22.04 1.79 9.38
N ILE A 38 -20.83 2.34 9.47
CA ILE A 38 -19.77 2.12 8.49
C ILE A 38 -18.62 1.39 9.19
N LEU A 39 -18.16 0.30 8.59
CA LEU A 39 -16.89 -0.35 8.91
C LEU A 39 -16.03 -0.20 7.65
N ASP A 40 -14.93 0.53 7.77
CA ASP A 40 -14.15 1.02 6.64
C ASP A 40 -12.66 0.67 6.79
N ASP A 41 -12.04 0.39 5.65
CA ASP A 41 -10.61 0.11 5.48
C ASP A 41 -10.16 0.95 4.27
N GLY A 42 -9.56 2.11 4.57
CA GLY A 42 -9.05 3.06 3.57
C GLY A 42 -9.90 4.32 3.41
N GLY A 43 -11.17 4.27 3.81
CA GLY A 43 -12.05 5.43 3.90
C GLY A 43 -12.91 5.69 2.65
N ASP A 44 -12.91 4.79 1.67
CA ASP A 44 -13.63 4.97 0.40
C ASP A 44 -15.14 4.96 0.58
N LEU A 45 -15.69 4.05 1.40
CA LEU A 45 -17.12 4.01 1.69
C LEU A 45 -17.53 5.29 2.44
N THR A 46 -16.74 5.71 3.43
CA THR A 46 -16.95 6.96 4.16
C THR A 46 -16.96 8.16 3.21
N ASN A 47 -15.99 8.26 2.30
CA ASN A 47 -15.89 9.33 1.32
C ASN A 47 -17.07 9.35 0.36
N LEU A 48 -17.44 8.18 -0.17
CA LEU A 48 -18.54 8.03 -1.12
C LEU A 48 -19.89 8.41 -0.48
N VAL A 49 -20.14 8.00 0.76
CA VAL A 49 -21.35 8.40 1.49
C VAL A 49 -21.36 9.91 1.79
N HIS A 50 -20.24 10.49 2.24
CA HIS A 50 -20.19 11.93 2.54
C HIS A 50 -20.34 12.82 1.30
N SER A 51 -19.88 12.36 0.14
CA SER A 51 -19.87 13.14 -1.11
C SER A 51 -21.11 12.90 -1.97
N LYS A 52 -21.45 11.64 -2.26
CA LYS A 52 -22.52 11.27 -3.21
C LYS A 52 -23.84 10.92 -2.55
N HIS A 53 -23.82 10.44 -1.30
CA HIS A 53 -25.03 10.02 -0.59
C HIS A 53 -25.26 10.71 0.77
N PRO A 54 -25.10 12.05 0.86
CA PRO A 54 -25.18 12.76 2.13
C PRO A 54 -26.54 12.62 2.83
N GLN A 55 -27.61 12.29 2.10
CA GLN A 55 -28.94 12.02 2.66
C GLN A 55 -28.95 10.90 3.70
N TYR A 56 -28.03 9.93 3.61
CA TYR A 56 -27.98 8.80 4.54
C TYR A 56 -27.19 9.10 5.82
N LEU A 57 -26.38 10.16 5.84
CA LEU A 57 -25.52 10.50 7.00
C LEU A 57 -26.30 10.61 8.31
N SER A 58 -27.52 11.15 8.26
CA SER A 58 -28.38 11.32 9.44
C SER A 58 -28.78 10.00 10.13
N GLY A 59 -28.78 8.88 9.39
CA GLY A 59 -29.09 7.56 9.90
C GLY A 59 -27.87 6.77 10.40
N ILE A 60 -26.65 7.24 10.12
CA ILE A 60 -25.41 6.54 10.46
C ILE A 60 -24.97 6.93 11.87
N LYS A 61 -24.81 5.93 12.72
CA LYS A 61 -24.49 6.09 14.14
C LYS A 61 -23.00 6.15 14.42
N GLY A 62 -22.17 5.60 13.53
CA GLY A 62 -20.72 5.59 13.71
C GLY A 62 -19.97 5.02 12.52
N ILE A 63 -18.70 5.39 12.44
CA ILE A 63 -17.68 4.85 11.54
C ILE A 63 -16.61 4.15 12.40
N SER A 64 -16.15 2.97 12.02
CA SER A 64 -14.89 2.40 12.49
C SER A 64 -13.92 2.32 11.32
N GLU A 65 -12.77 2.97 11.44
CA GLU A 65 -11.75 3.01 10.38
C GLU A 65 -10.45 2.40 10.87
N GLU A 66 -9.92 1.46 10.08
CA GLU A 66 -8.78 0.65 10.49
C GLU A 66 -7.45 1.01 9.84
N THR A 67 -7.38 1.90 8.86
CA THR A 67 -6.11 2.21 8.19
C THR A 67 -5.54 3.58 8.57
N THR A 68 -4.22 3.69 8.50
CA THR A 68 -3.53 4.98 8.64
C THR A 68 -4.08 6.03 7.67
N THR A 69 -4.35 5.64 6.43
CA THR A 69 -4.82 6.56 5.39
C THR A 69 -6.25 7.03 5.65
N GLY A 70 -7.18 6.10 5.92
CA GLY A 70 -8.55 6.45 6.25
C GLY A 70 -8.63 7.28 7.53
N VAL A 71 -7.83 6.96 8.55
CA VAL A 71 -7.72 7.77 9.78
C VAL A 71 -7.21 9.19 9.48
N HIS A 72 -6.17 9.34 8.67
CA HIS A 72 -5.69 10.66 8.24
C HIS A 72 -6.78 11.44 7.49
N ASN A 73 -7.56 10.77 6.65
CA ASN A 73 -8.69 11.38 5.95
C ASN A 73 -9.79 11.82 6.92
N LEU A 74 -10.18 10.98 7.88
CA LEU A 74 -11.14 11.33 8.94
C LEU A 74 -10.69 12.55 9.74
N TYR A 75 -9.40 12.64 10.12
CA TYR A 75 -8.87 13.82 10.79
C TYR A 75 -8.89 15.08 9.91
N LYS A 76 -8.63 14.96 8.60
CA LYS A 76 -8.79 16.09 7.65
C LYS A 76 -10.24 16.55 7.62
N MET A 77 -11.19 15.62 7.45
CA MET A 77 -12.62 15.91 7.44
C MET A 77 -13.12 16.52 8.76
N PHE A 78 -12.59 16.05 9.89
CA PHE A 78 -12.90 16.62 11.21
C PHE A 78 -12.40 18.06 11.32
N LYS A 79 -11.13 18.31 10.95
CA LYS A 79 -10.54 19.66 10.97
C LYS A 79 -11.24 20.64 10.01
N SER A 80 -11.72 20.16 8.87
CA SER A 80 -12.51 20.97 7.92
C SER A 80 -14.00 21.04 8.25
N ASN A 81 -14.44 20.45 9.37
CA ASN A 81 -15.84 20.40 9.80
C ASN A 81 -16.79 19.74 8.77
N THR A 82 -16.25 18.85 7.93
CA THR A 82 -17.02 18.09 6.93
C THR A 82 -17.40 16.69 7.42
N LEU A 83 -16.73 16.15 8.44
CA LEU A 83 -17.10 14.87 9.07
C LEU A 83 -18.43 15.02 9.82
N LYS A 84 -19.47 14.29 9.42
CA LYS A 84 -20.84 14.43 9.97
C LYS A 84 -21.25 13.32 10.94
N VAL A 85 -20.42 12.29 11.07
CA VAL A 85 -20.70 11.08 11.85
C VAL A 85 -19.53 10.84 12.82
N PRO A 86 -19.78 10.40 14.07
CA PRO A 86 -18.72 10.00 14.98
C PRO A 86 -17.86 8.87 14.38
N ALA A 87 -16.54 8.96 14.52
CA ALA A 87 -15.63 7.95 14.01
C ALA A 87 -14.71 7.43 15.12
N ILE A 88 -14.52 6.12 15.15
CA ILE A 88 -13.55 5.42 16.00
C ILE A 88 -12.36 5.02 15.13
N ASN A 89 -11.20 5.57 15.47
CA ASN A 89 -9.93 5.14 14.95
C ASN A 89 -9.54 3.83 15.64
N VAL A 90 -9.62 2.70 14.92
CA VAL A 90 -9.15 1.41 15.44
C VAL A 90 -7.69 1.13 15.03
N ASN A 91 -7.19 1.79 13.99
CA ASN A 91 -5.81 1.65 13.50
C ASN A 91 -4.78 1.83 14.62
N ASP A 92 -4.96 2.87 15.44
CA ASP A 92 -3.99 3.24 16.48
C ASP A 92 -4.15 2.42 17.78
N SER A 93 -5.04 1.43 17.78
CA SER A 93 -5.05 0.42 18.85
C SER A 93 -3.75 -0.35 18.82
N VAL A 94 -3.14 -0.59 19.99
CA VAL A 94 -1.85 -1.28 20.11
C VAL A 94 -1.89 -2.67 19.45
N THR A 95 -2.97 -3.42 19.67
CA THR A 95 -3.14 -4.75 19.11
C THR A 95 -3.28 -4.72 17.59
N LYS A 96 -3.99 -3.73 17.03
CA LYS A 96 -4.15 -3.58 15.58
C LYS A 96 -2.81 -3.17 14.96
N SER A 97 -2.31 -1.99 15.33
CA SER A 97 -1.08 -1.43 14.76
C SER A 97 0.11 -2.39 14.79
N LYS A 98 0.33 -3.12 15.90
CA LYS A 98 1.47 -4.05 15.96
C LYS A 98 1.26 -5.35 15.20
N PHE A 99 0.08 -5.96 15.24
CA PHE A 99 -0.14 -7.21 14.52
C PHE A 99 -0.28 -7.00 13.03
N ASP A 100 -1.05 -6.01 12.62
CA ASP A 100 -1.34 -5.78 11.21
C ASP A 100 -0.14 -5.15 10.49
N ASN A 101 0.33 -4.00 10.98
CA ASN A 101 1.35 -3.23 10.28
C ASN A 101 2.75 -3.82 10.45
N LEU A 102 3.14 -4.22 11.67
CA LEU A 102 4.50 -4.70 11.93
C LEU A 102 4.62 -6.21 11.68
N TYR A 103 3.88 -7.03 12.42
CA TYR A 103 4.04 -8.48 12.35
C TYR A 103 3.49 -9.07 11.06
N GLY A 104 2.34 -8.58 10.57
CA GLY A 104 1.72 -9.01 9.33
C GLY A 104 2.63 -8.79 8.13
N CYS A 105 3.09 -7.56 7.92
CA CYS A 105 4.00 -7.22 6.81
C CYS A 105 5.36 -7.93 6.91
N ARG A 106 5.85 -8.21 8.12
CA ARG A 106 7.09 -9.00 8.32
C ARG A 106 6.95 -10.42 7.76
N GLU A 107 5.79 -11.04 7.92
CA GLU A 107 5.53 -12.39 7.41
C GLU A 107 5.15 -12.38 5.92
N SER A 108 4.32 -11.42 5.49
CA SER A 108 3.70 -11.44 4.16
C SER A 108 4.57 -10.88 3.02
N LEU A 109 5.46 -9.92 3.29
CA LEU A 109 6.28 -9.28 2.25
C LEU A 109 7.09 -10.31 1.46
N ILE A 110 7.86 -11.14 2.16
CA ILE A 110 8.74 -12.12 1.52
C ILE A 110 7.94 -13.20 0.83
N ASP A 111 6.81 -13.64 1.41
CA ASP A 111 5.91 -14.59 0.77
C ASP A 111 5.42 -14.06 -0.60
N GLY A 112 5.00 -12.79 -0.67
CA GLY A 112 4.61 -12.13 -1.91
C GLY A 112 5.74 -12.10 -2.96
N ILE A 113 6.92 -11.61 -2.57
CA ILE A 113 8.09 -11.55 -3.47
C ILE A 113 8.48 -12.95 -3.96
N LYS A 114 8.47 -13.95 -3.08
CA LYS A 114 8.83 -15.33 -3.41
C LYS A 114 7.83 -15.98 -4.37
N ARG A 115 6.53 -15.88 -4.12
CA ARG A 115 5.51 -16.41 -5.05
C ARG A 115 5.59 -15.74 -6.42
N ALA A 116 5.91 -14.45 -6.44
CA ALA A 116 6.04 -13.69 -7.67
C ALA A 116 7.31 -14.03 -8.47
N THR A 117 8.45 -14.26 -7.81
CA THR A 117 9.74 -14.25 -8.52
C THR A 117 10.65 -15.44 -8.24
N ASP A 118 10.35 -16.23 -7.21
CA ASP A 118 11.19 -17.33 -6.71
C ASP A 118 12.64 -16.90 -6.38
N ILE A 119 12.90 -15.60 -6.27
CA ILE A 119 14.25 -15.04 -6.26
C ILE A 119 14.99 -15.34 -4.96
N MET A 120 16.32 -15.52 -5.03
CA MET A 120 17.16 -15.53 -3.84
C MET A 120 17.21 -14.15 -3.19
N LEU A 121 17.01 -14.04 -1.88
CA LEU A 121 17.09 -12.77 -1.15
C LEU A 121 18.47 -12.53 -0.54
N ALA A 122 19.15 -13.59 -0.08
CA ALA A 122 20.45 -13.45 0.55
C ALA A 122 21.48 -12.84 -0.40
N GLY A 123 22.27 -11.89 0.11
CA GLY A 123 23.28 -11.17 -0.66
C GLY A 123 22.74 -10.06 -1.57
N LYS A 124 21.41 -9.85 -1.65
CA LYS A 124 20.82 -8.74 -2.39
C LYS A 124 20.75 -7.46 -1.57
N VAL A 125 20.88 -6.34 -2.27
CA VAL A 125 20.59 -5.01 -1.73
C VAL A 125 19.09 -4.76 -1.81
N CYS A 126 18.44 -4.61 -0.66
CA CYS A 126 17.00 -4.42 -0.55
C CYS A 126 16.72 -3.02 0.03
N VAL A 127 16.05 -2.17 -0.73
CA VAL A 127 15.72 -0.80 -0.34
C VAL A 127 14.29 -0.78 0.18
N VAL A 128 14.08 -0.31 1.41
CA VAL A 128 12.76 -0.10 2.01
C VAL A 128 12.55 1.39 2.20
N ALA A 129 11.56 1.96 1.51
CA ALA A 129 11.19 3.36 1.64
C ALA A 129 10.13 3.52 2.73
N GLY A 130 10.45 4.29 3.76
CA GLY A 130 9.67 4.42 4.98
C GLY A 130 10.11 3.42 6.04
N TYR A 131 10.17 3.88 7.29
CA TYR A 131 10.56 3.08 8.45
C TYR A 131 9.56 3.25 9.61
N GLY A 132 8.28 3.39 9.27
CA GLY A 132 7.16 3.18 10.20
C GLY A 132 7.01 1.71 10.61
N ASP A 133 5.86 1.32 11.18
CA ASP A 133 5.65 -0.07 11.61
C ASP A 133 5.74 -1.09 10.46
N VAL A 134 5.17 -0.76 9.28
CA VAL A 134 5.30 -1.57 8.06
C VAL A 134 6.76 -1.71 7.63
N GLY A 135 7.44 -0.57 7.42
CA GLY A 135 8.85 -0.54 7.01
C GLY A 135 9.77 -1.29 7.97
N LYS A 136 9.54 -1.19 9.29
CA LYS A 136 10.26 -1.97 10.31
C LYS A 136 10.07 -3.47 10.13
N GLY A 137 8.84 -3.92 9.89
CA GLY A 137 8.54 -5.35 9.65
C GLY A 137 9.21 -5.86 8.38
N CYS A 138 9.10 -5.10 7.29
CA CYS A 138 9.74 -5.39 6.01
C CYS A 138 11.26 -5.50 6.13
N ALA A 139 11.90 -4.52 6.78
CA ALA A 139 13.35 -4.47 6.98
C ALA A 139 13.86 -5.62 7.85
N GLN A 140 13.12 -5.98 8.92
CA GLN A 140 13.46 -7.14 9.75
C GLN A 140 13.41 -8.44 8.94
N SER A 141 12.36 -8.63 8.14
CA SER A 141 12.16 -9.82 7.32
C SER A 141 13.27 -9.97 6.29
N LEU A 142 13.53 -8.92 5.50
CA LEU A 142 14.56 -8.93 4.44
C LEU A 142 15.96 -9.21 5.01
N ARG A 143 16.29 -8.62 6.17
CA ARG A 143 17.56 -8.87 6.86
C ARG A 143 17.67 -10.30 7.36
N ALA A 144 16.60 -10.87 7.91
CA ALA A 144 16.58 -12.26 8.40
C ALA A 144 16.85 -13.28 7.28
N PHE A 145 16.48 -12.95 6.04
CA PHE A 145 16.80 -13.74 4.84
C PHE A 145 18.18 -13.43 4.23
N GLY A 146 19.01 -12.63 4.90
CA GLY A 146 20.37 -12.31 4.48
C GLY A 146 20.49 -11.19 3.45
N GLY A 147 19.44 -10.38 3.25
CA GLY A 147 19.51 -9.17 2.43
C GLY A 147 20.27 -8.05 3.14
N ARG A 148 21.08 -7.27 2.39
CA ARG A 148 21.60 -5.99 2.86
C ARG A 148 20.49 -4.95 2.71
N VAL A 149 19.93 -4.49 3.82
CA VAL A 149 18.79 -3.57 3.80
C VAL A 149 19.26 -2.13 3.92
N ILE A 150 18.74 -1.28 3.03
CA ILE A 150 18.89 0.17 3.02
C ILE A 150 17.52 0.79 3.30
N ILE A 151 17.48 1.81 4.14
CA ILE A 151 16.27 2.55 4.48
C ILE A 151 16.32 3.93 3.82
N THR A 152 15.17 4.41 3.32
CA THR A 152 14.96 5.82 3.04
C THR A 152 13.91 6.37 3.99
N GLU A 153 14.17 7.53 4.59
CA GLU A 153 13.27 8.13 5.57
C GLU A 153 13.33 9.66 5.52
N ILE A 154 12.19 10.28 5.76
CA ILE A 154 12.04 11.72 5.94
C ILE A 154 11.96 12.10 7.41
N ASP A 155 11.48 11.19 8.26
CA ASP A 155 11.36 11.43 9.70
C ASP A 155 12.70 11.12 10.40
N PRO A 156 13.36 12.11 11.05
CA PRO A 156 14.66 11.91 11.66
C PRO A 156 14.62 10.92 12.84
N ILE A 157 13.48 10.74 13.51
CA ILE A 157 13.33 9.79 14.61
C ILE A 157 13.33 8.36 14.06
N ASN A 158 12.55 8.10 13.01
CA ASN A 158 12.53 6.80 12.36
C ASN A 158 13.87 6.48 11.68
N ALA A 159 14.50 7.47 11.03
CA ALA A 159 15.84 7.33 10.46
C ALA A 159 16.89 6.97 11.52
N LEU A 160 16.84 7.62 12.69
CA LEU A 160 17.74 7.30 13.80
C LEU A 160 17.48 5.88 14.32
N GLN A 161 16.22 5.46 14.46
CA GLN A 161 15.88 4.08 14.83
C GLN A 161 16.46 3.06 13.84
N ALA A 162 16.32 3.28 12.53
CA ALA A 162 16.89 2.41 11.51
C ALA A 162 18.42 2.32 11.63
N SER A 163 19.07 3.47 11.84
CA SER A 163 20.52 3.55 12.03
C SER A 163 20.99 2.77 13.28
N MET A 164 20.24 2.84 14.38
CA MET A 164 20.54 2.12 15.62
C MET A 164 20.43 0.60 15.49
N GLU A 165 19.60 0.11 14.57
CA GLU A 165 19.53 -1.30 14.21
C GLU A 165 20.67 -1.72 13.25
N GLY A 166 21.46 -0.77 12.74
CA GLY A 166 22.57 -1.02 11.81
C GLY A 166 22.14 -1.07 10.34
N TYR A 167 20.99 -0.49 9.99
CA TYR A 167 20.64 -0.25 8.60
C TYR A 167 21.33 1.02 8.08
N GLU A 168 21.76 0.99 6.82
CA GLU A 168 22.15 2.20 6.12
C GLU A 168 20.91 3.06 5.84
N VAL A 169 21.00 4.36 6.07
CA VAL A 169 19.92 5.32 5.79
C VAL A 169 20.40 6.33 4.76
N THR A 170 19.71 6.43 3.62
CA THR A 170 20.08 7.32 2.51
C THR A 170 18.84 7.77 1.72
N THR A 171 19.05 8.53 0.64
CA THR A 171 17.97 8.97 -0.26
C THR A 171 17.64 7.91 -1.31
N MET A 172 16.44 7.96 -1.89
CA MET A 172 16.08 7.08 -3.00
C MET A 172 16.98 7.29 -4.22
N ASP A 173 17.44 8.53 -4.48
CA ASP A 173 18.37 8.85 -5.56
C ASP A 173 19.67 8.04 -5.48
N GLU A 174 20.22 7.87 -4.27
CA GLU A 174 21.44 7.08 -4.06
C GLU A 174 21.13 5.58 -4.03
N ALA A 175 20.08 5.18 -3.31
CA ALA A 175 19.69 3.78 -3.17
C ALA A 175 19.29 3.13 -4.51
N ALA A 176 18.68 3.89 -5.43
CA ALA A 176 18.25 3.42 -6.74
C ALA A 176 19.41 2.89 -7.59
N LYS A 177 20.63 3.41 -7.40
CA LYS A 177 21.82 3.01 -8.18
C LYS A 177 22.33 1.61 -7.81
N GLU A 178 22.04 1.14 -6.60
CA GLU A 178 22.56 -0.14 -6.10
C GLU A 178 21.53 -1.17 -5.65
N GLY A 179 20.31 -0.74 -5.34
CA GLY A 179 19.21 -1.62 -4.97
C GLY A 179 18.89 -2.64 -6.05
N GLN A 180 18.43 -3.81 -5.61
CA GLN A 180 17.96 -4.91 -6.47
C GLN A 180 16.51 -5.28 -6.17
N ILE A 181 16.04 -4.96 -4.96
CA ILE A 181 14.66 -5.13 -4.51
C ILE A 181 14.25 -3.81 -3.87
N PHE A 182 13.12 -3.25 -4.28
CA PHE A 182 12.60 -1.98 -3.80
C PHE A 182 11.20 -2.20 -3.24
N VAL A 183 10.99 -1.78 -1.99
CA VAL A 183 9.73 -1.92 -1.26
C VAL A 183 9.29 -0.55 -0.75
N THR A 184 8.14 -0.07 -1.21
CA THR A 184 7.55 1.19 -0.73
C THR A 184 6.57 0.93 0.42
N THR A 185 6.71 1.68 1.53
CA THR A 185 5.95 1.50 2.78
C THR A 185 5.53 2.83 3.42
N THR A 186 5.44 3.89 2.63
CA THR A 186 5.42 5.28 3.14
C THR A 186 4.02 5.84 3.37
N GLY A 187 3.01 5.32 2.67
CA GLY A 187 1.68 5.94 2.55
C GLY A 187 1.71 7.29 1.81
N CYS A 188 2.78 7.56 1.04
CA CYS A 188 3.01 8.80 0.31
C CYS A 188 3.21 8.53 -1.18
N LYS A 189 2.80 9.48 -2.03
CA LYS A 189 2.92 9.36 -3.48
C LYS A 189 4.33 9.68 -3.98
N ASP A 190 4.63 9.25 -5.20
CA ASP A 190 5.83 9.66 -5.94
C ASP A 190 7.16 9.28 -5.24
N ILE A 191 7.20 8.13 -4.56
CA ILE A 191 8.40 7.60 -3.88
C ILE A 191 9.38 7.00 -4.89
N ILE A 192 8.86 6.22 -5.85
CA ILE A 192 9.64 5.69 -6.97
C ILE A 192 9.16 6.34 -8.26
N THR A 193 10.03 7.13 -8.88
CA THR A 193 9.73 7.97 -10.05
C THR A 193 10.46 7.48 -11.30
N GLY A 194 10.16 8.11 -12.44
CA GLY A 194 10.85 7.88 -13.72
C GLY A 194 12.38 7.87 -13.62
N ASP A 195 12.94 8.86 -12.94
CA ASP A 195 14.40 9.02 -12.81
C ASP A 195 15.02 7.89 -11.97
N HIS A 196 14.29 7.39 -10.98
CA HIS A 196 14.73 6.24 -10.18
C HIS A 196 14.76 4.97 -11.05
N PHE A 197 13.72 4.69 -11.84
CA PHE A 197 13.70 3.52 -12.75
C PHE A 197 14.88 3.55 -13.73
N LEU A 198 15.20 4.71 -14.27
CA LEU A 198 16.34 4.88 -15.18
C LEU A 198 17.70 4.71 -14.48
N SER A 199 17.75 4.74 -13.15
CA SER A 199 18.97 4.52 -12.36
C SER A 199 19.12 3.07 -11.89
N MET A 200 18.02 2.32 -11.79
CA MET A 200 17.96 0.95 -11.28
C MET A 200 18.76 -0.07 -12.10
N ARG A 201 19.28 -1.09 -11.41
CA ARG A 201 19.98 -2.21 -12.05
C ARG A 201 19.04 -3.02 -12.92
N ASP A 202 19.60 -3.71 -13.91
CA ASP A 202 18.82 -4.62 -14.76
C ASP A 202 18.12 -5.70 -13.92
N ASP A 203 16.85 -5.94 -14.22
CA ASP A 203 15.94 -6.83 -13.49
C ASP A 203 15.78 -6.51 -12.00
N SER A 204 15.82 -5.23 -11.63
CA SER A 204 15.42 -4.80 -10.29
C SER A 204 13.94 -5.10 -10.03
N ILE A 205 13.63 -5.67 -8.88
CA ILE A 205 12.26 -5.97 -8.45
C ILE A 205 11.70 -4.80 -7.66
N ILE A 206 10.47 -4.41 -7.95
CA ILE A 206 9.79 -3.27 -7.35
C ILE A 206 8.41 -3.70 -6.91
N CYS A 207 8.06 -3.45 -5.65
CA CYS A 207 6.73 -3.74 -5.12
C CYS A 207 6.32 -2.70 -4.09
N ASN A 208 5.01 -2.58 -3.91
CA ASN A 208 4.40 -1.74 -2.88
C ASN A 208 3.75 -2.61 -1.81
N ILE A 209 3.93 -2.24 -0.54
CA ILE A 209 3.18 -2.81 0.58
C ILE A 209 2.67 -1.69 1.52
N GLY A 210 2.65 -0.45 1.03
CA GLY A 210 1.86 0.63 1.59
C GLY A 210 0.38 0.51 1.18
N HIS A 211 -0.41 1.53 1.52
CA HIS A 211 -1.87 1.44 1.39
C HIS A 211 -2.39 1.69 -0.03
N PHE A 212 -1.78 2.60 -0.80
CA PHE A 212 -2.25 2.97 -2.14
C PHE A 212 -1.21 2.65 -3.23
N ASP A 213 -1.70 2.44 -4.45
CA ASP A 213 -0.93 2.20 -5.69
C ASP A 213 -0.14 3.43 -6.20
N CYS A 214 -0.23 4.56 -5.50
CA CYS A 214 0.38 5.82 -5.91
C CYS A 214 1.83 6.04 -5.43
N GLU A 215 2.39 5.14 -4.60
CA GLU A 215 3.78 5.27 -4.14
C GLU A 215 4.79 5.10 -5.29
N ILE A 216 4.40 4.35 -6.34
CA ILE A 216 5.22 4.04 -7.50
C ILE A 216 4.57 4.68 -8.74
N GLN A 217 5.35 5.38 -9.56
CA GLN A 217 4.85 5.97 -10.81
C GLN A 217 4.66 4.92 -11.92
N VAL A 218 3.75 3.96 -11.74
CA VAL A 218 3.45 2.90 -12.72
C VAL A 218 3.02 3.50 -14.06
N THR A 219 2.24 4.58 -14.04
CA THR A 219 1.84 5.31 -15.26
C THR A 219 3.02 5.84 -16.07
N TRP A 220 4.15 6.12 -15.43
CA TRP A 220 5.37 6.49 -16.14
C TRP A 220 5.97 5.29 -16.88
N LEU A 221 6.00 4.11 -16.26
CA LEU A 221 6.46 2.86 -16.91
C LEU A 221 5.61 2.52 -18.12
N GLU A 222 4.29 2.58 -17.99
CA GLU A 222 3.37 2.27 -19.10
C GLU A 222 3.54 3.19 -20.30
N LYS A 223 3.90 4.46 -20.06
CA LYS A 223 4.09 5.46 -21.12
C LYS A 223 5.49 5.46 -21.73
N ASN A 224 6.52 5.12 -20.96
CA ASN A 224 7.92 5.33 -21.35
C ASN A 224 8.71 4.04 -21.55
N ALA A 225 8.22 2.88 -21.09
CA ALA A 225 8.84 1.60 -21.39
C ALA A 225 8.70 1.28 -22.89
N VAL A 226 9.76 0.72 -23.45
CA VAL A 226 9.82 0.28 -24.85
C VAL A 226 9.02 -1.01 -25.03
N GLU A 227 8.89 -1.81 -23.98
CA GLU A 227 8.22 -3.10 -24.00
C GLU A 227 7.68 -3.44 -22.60
N LYS A 228 6.49 -4.05 -22.56
CA LYS A 228 5.90 -4.66 -21.35
C LYS A 228 5.63 -6.12 -21.66
N VAL A 229 6.19 -7.02 -20.86
CA VAL A 229 5.95 -8.46 -20.93
C VAL A 229 5.27 -8.90 -19.64
N ASN A 230 4.05 -9.42 -19.73
CA ASN A 230 3.43 -10.10 -18.60
C ASN A 230 4.06 -11.48 -18.42
N ILE A 231 4.70 -11.72 -17.27
CA ILE A 231 5.37 -12.98 -16.96
C ILE A 231 4.37 -13.99 -16.42
N LYS A 232 3.52 -13.54 -15.49
CA LYS A 232 2.40 -14.28 -14.90
C LYS A 232 1.44 -13.26 -14.23
N PRO A 233 0.26 -13.67 -13.75
CA PRO A 233 -0.65 -12.75 -13.08
C PRO A 233 0.05 -11.98 -11.94
N GLN A 234 -0.05 -10.65 -11.95
CA GLN A 234 0.59 -9.72 -10.99
C GLN A 234 2.13 -9.63 -11.10
N VAL A 235 2.73 -10.06 -12.22
CA VAL A 235 4.18 -9.92 -12.46
C VAL A 235 4.42 -9.44 -13.89
N ASP A 236 4.82 -8.18 -14.02
CA ASP A 236 5.13 -7.55 -15.30
C ASP A 236 6.61 -7.18 -15.36
N ARG A 237 7.24 -7.43 -16.51
CA ARG A 237 8.62 -7.03 -16.80
C ARG A 237 8.62 -5.94 -17.87
N PHE A 238 9.19 -4.79 -17.54
CA PHE A 238 9.26 -3.63 -18.42
C PHE A 238 10.68 -3.44 -18.92
N ARG A 239 10.86 -3.24 -20.23
CA ARG A 239 12.14 -2.83 -20.83
C ARG A 239 12.17 -1.31 -21.00
N LEU A 240 13.17 -0.66 -20.43
CA LEU A 240 13.36 0.78 -20.47
C LEU A 240 14.14 1.22 -21.72
N SER A 241 14.12 2.52 -22.01
CA SER A 241 14.83 3.12 -23.16
C SER A 241 16.35 2.94 -23.11
N ASN A 242 16.91 2.76 -21.91
CA ASN A 242 18.33 2.48 -21.70
C ASN A 242 18.71 0.99 -21.86
N GLY A 243 17.76 0.14 -22.26
CA GLY A 243 17.96 -1.30 -22.49
C GLY A 243 17.89 -2.18 -21.24
N ARG A 244 17.83 -1.61 -20.04
CA ARG A 244 17.61 -2.35 -18.79
C ARG A 244 16.14 -2.65 -18.56
N HIS A 245 15.88 -3.61 -17.67
CA HIS A 245 14.56 -4.04 -17.28
C HIS A 245 14.29 -3.76 -15.81
N VAL A 246 13.01 -3.58 -15.50
CA VAL A 246 12.49 -3.62 -14.13
C VAL A 246 11.33 -4.61 -14.07
N ILE A 247 11.21 -5.29 -12.94
CA ILE A 247 10.14 -6.24 -12.65
C ILE A 247 9.21 -5.59 -11.63
N LEU A 248 7.99 -5.30 -12.03
CA LEU A 248 6.95 -4.73 -11.18
C LEU A 248 6.04 -5.84 -10.67
N LEU A 249 5.81 -5.86 -9.36
CA LEU A 249 4.89 -6.80 -8.71
C LEU A 249 3.59 -6.11 -8.32
N ALA A 250 2.48 -6.83 -8.49
CA ALA A 250 1.11 -6.41 -8.21
C ALA A 250 0.70 -5.16 -8.98
#